data_AF-A0A391NYH4-F1
#
_entry.id   AF-A0A391NYH4-F1
#
_cell.length_a   1.000
_cell.length_b   1.000
_cell.length_c   1.000
_cell.angle_alpha   90.00
_cell.angle_beta   90.00
_cell.angle_gamma   90.00
#
_symmetry.space_group_name_H-M   'P 1'
#
loop_
_entity.id
_entity.type
_entity.pdbx_description
1 polymer ?
#
loop_
_entity_poly.entity_id
_entity_poly.type
_entity_poly.pdbx_seq_one_letter_code
_entity_poly.pdbx_strand_id
1 'polypeptide(L)'
;MSQNNFPDYNGNNKKWYQKTGWIIALLILFFPVGLFLMWKYTNWKKPVKGVVTALILIIAVMGVSGEETLDKITLTADTDTTYDINQKVKITASTTPDDYSLSKDDFQCSDGKLKVSDKNIIFTTSQAGSYTIWAEHDGIKSNKLTINVEDKAAIAKKDAEEKAQKEAEEKAKKEAEEKAAQEAAAAQAQAEAEAQAAAQAQAQAEAQQQAQAATQAQQNNDPTVYITNTGGKYHRAGCRFLKQSQIEKHLSEVKGVYGPCGVCNPPQ
;
A
#
# COMPACT_ATOMS: atom_id res chain seq x y z
N MET A 1 12.82 115.79 -3.93
CA MET A 1 12.32 115.28 -5.22
C MET A 1 13.51 114.56 -5.87
N SER A 2 13.63 113.24 -5.71
CA SER A 2 13.01 112.25 -6.60
C SER A 2 13.24 112.64 -8.07
N GLN A 3 14.27 112.09 -8.71
CA GLN A 3 14.14 110.91 -9.59
C GLN A 3 15.53 110.43 -10.06
N ASN A 4 15.87 109.23 -9.57
CA ASN A 4 16.55 108.11 -10.23
C ASN A 4 17.82 108.36 -11.07
N ASN A 5 18.93 108.20 -10.36
CA ASN A 5 20.20 107.67 -10.82
C ASN A 5 20.02 106.32 -11.52
N PHE A 6 20.36 106.21 -12.80
CA PHE A 6 21.06 105.07 -13.40
C PHE A 6 21.64 105.52 -14.76
N PRO A 7 22.95 105.72 -14.89
CA PRO A 7 23.56 105.98 -16.19
C PRO A 7 23.52 104.69 -17.04
N ASP A 8 22.90 104.81 -18.21
CA ASP A 8 22.91 103.82 -19.30
C ASP A 8 24.35 103.37 -19.63
N TYR A 9 24.71 102.17 -19.15
CA TYR A 9 25.93 101.50 -19.58
C TYR A 9 25.71 100.79 -20.91
N ASN A 10 25.93 101.57 -21.95
CA ASN A 10 26.33 101.22 -23.31
C ASN A 10 26.65 99.73 -23.59
N GLY A 11 25.84 99.11 -24.46
CA GLY A 11 26.40 98.39 -25.60
C GLY A 11 26.52 96.86 -25.52
N ASN A 12 25.40 96.13 -25.43
CA ASN A 12 25.20 94.89 -26.21
C ASN A 12 23.73 94.41 -26.09
N ASN A 13 22.87 94.84 -27.01
CA ASN A 13 21.44 94.47 -27.07
C ASN A 13 21.21 93.02 -27.52
N LYS A 14 21.72 92.05 -26.75
CA LYS A 14 21.46 90.63 -26.97
C LYS A 14 20.23 90.20 -26.16
N LYS A 15 19.25 89.60 -26.83
CA LYS A 15 18.09 88.97 -26.17
C LYS A 15 18.58 87.90 -25.20
N TRP A 16 17.82 87.62 -24.14
CA TRP A 16 18.29 86.76 -23.04
C TRP A 16 18.81 85.38 -23.51
N TYR A 17 18.16 84.76 -24.50
CA TYR A 17 18.57 83.47 -25.11
C TYR A 17 19.83 83.54 -25.99
N GLN A 18 20.33 84.74 -26.29
CA GLN A 18 21.57 84.97 -27.04
C GLN A 18 22.77 85.18 -26.11
N LYS A 19 22.53 85.28 -24.80
CA LYS A 19 23.59 85.42 -23.79
C LYS A 19 24.21 84.04 -23.56
N THR A 20 25.54 83.98 -23.61
CA THR A 20 26.30 82.72 -23.54
C THR A 20 25.97 81.89 -22.28
N GLY A 21 25.74 82.53 -21.12
CA GLY A 21 25.32 81.82 -19.91
C GLY A 21 23.97 81.11 -20.04
N TRP A 22 22.97 81.75 -20.65
CA TRP A 22 21.66 81.14 -20.90
C TRP A 22 21.72 80.03 -21.95
N ILE A 23 22.58 80.17 -22.96
CA ILE A 23 22.82 79.12 -23.96
C ILE A 23 23.44 77.88 -23.29
N ILE A 24 24.40 78.05 -22.37
CA ILE A 24 24.99 76.95 -21.60
C ILE A 24 23.95 76.28 -20.70
N ALA A 25 23.11 77.06 -20.02
CA ALA A 25 22.02 76.52 -19.21
C ALA A 25 21.03 75.68 -20.04
N LEU A 26 20.66 76.16 -21.23
CA LEU A 26 19.78 75.42 -22.15
C LEU A 26 20.48 74.21 -22.80
N LEU A 27 21.80 74.21 -22.96
CA LEU A 27 22.55 73.03 -23.42
C LEU A 27 22.47 71.86 -22.43
N ILE A 28 22.42 72.15 -21.13
CA ILE A 28 22.33 71.15 -20.06
C ILE A 28 20.87 70.75 -19.79
N LEU A 29 19.95 71.72 -19.69
CA LEU A 29 18.56 71.49 -19.28
C LEU A 29 17.61 71.11 -20.43
N PHE A 30 17.89 71.58 -21.66
CA PHE A 30 17.06 71.29 -22.83
C PHE A 30 17.91 71.22 -24.10
N PHE A 31 18.74 70.17 -24.15
CA PHE A 31 19.81 69.98 -25.12
C PHE A 31 19.46 70.32 -26.58
N PRO A 32 18.30 69.93 -27.16
CA PRO A 32 18.00 70.25 -28.56
C PRO A 32 17.95 71.76 -28.85
N VAL A 33 17.35 72.55 -27.94
CA VAL A 33 17.28 74.01 -28.09
C VAL A 33 18.59 74.67 -27.70
N GLY A 34 19.26 74.18 -26.66
CA GLY A 34 20.59 74.65 -26.30
C GLY A 34 21.61 74.49 -27.43
N LEU A 35 21.59 73.34 -28.12
CA LEU A 35 22.46 73.04 -29.24
C LEU A 35 22.20 73.98 -30.42
N PHE A 36 20.93 74.19 -30.77
CA PHE A 36 20.54 75.12 -31.83
C PHE A 36 21.01 76.56 -31.52
N LEU A 37 20.78 77.03 -30.30
CA LEU A 37 21.17 78.37 -29.86
C LEU A 37 22.70 78.53 -29.80
N MET A 38 23.43 77.48 -29.41
CA MET A 38 24.89 77.45 -29.41
C MET A 38 25.43 77.70 -30.82
N TRP A 39 24.93 76.96 -31.81
CA TRP A 39 25.36 77.13 -33.21
C TRP A 39 25.01 78.51 -33.75
N LYS A 40 23.80 79.01 -33.46
CA LYS A 40 23.26 80.24 -34.03
C LYS A 40 23.82 81.54 -33.43
N TYR A 41 24.02 81.60 -32.12
CA TYR A 41 24.27 82.88 -31.40
C TYR A 41 25.60 82.95 -30.67
N THR A 42 26.33 81.83 -30.55
CA THR A 42 27.59 81.82 -29.82
C THR A 42 28.76 82.15 -30.74
N ASN A 43 29.68 83.01 -30.30
CA ASN A 43 30.86 83.42 -31.07
C ASN A 43 32.06 82.46 -30.91
N TRP A 44 31.83 81.24 -30.41
CA TRP A 44 32.91 80.25 -30.24
C TRP A 44 33.48 79.82 -31.59
N LYS A 45 34.77 79.47 -31.59
CA LYS A 45 35.43 78.90 -32.77
C LYS A 45 34.67 77.64 -33.21
N LYS A 46 34.51 77.46 -34.52
CA LYS A 46 33.85 76.28 -35.11
C LYS A 46 34.31 74.93 -34.51
N PRO A 47 35.62 74.67 -34.25
CA PRO A 47 36.04 73.42 -33.59
C PRO A 47 35.47 73.25 -32.18
N VAL A 48 35.36 74.32 -31.39
CA VAL A 48 34.84 74.25 -30.00
C VAL A 48 33.37 73.85 -30.00
N LYS A 49 32.57 74.40 -30.91
CA LYS A 49 31.16 73.99 -31.08
C LYS A 49 31.03 72.53 -31.48
N GLY A 50 31.94 72.05 -32.34
CA GLY A 50 32.03 70.65 -32.73
C GLY A 50 32.31 69.73 -31.54
N VAL A 51 33.31 70.07 -30.71
CA VAL A 51 33.69 69.29 -29.53
C VAL A 51 32.54 69.20 -28.51
N VAL A 52 31.88 70.33 -28.20
CA VAL A 52 30.75 70.34 -27.25
C VAL A 52 29.56 69.54 -27.77
N THR A 53 29.26 69.65 -29.08
CA THR A 53 28.20 68.83 -29.71
C THR A 53 28.52 67.34 -29.61
N ALA A 54 29.77 66.95 -29.91
CA ALA A 54 30.21 65.56 -29.84
C ALA A 54 30.14 65.01 -28.40
N LEU A 55 30.57 65.78 -27.40
CA LEU A 55 30.49 65.37 -25.99
C LEU A 55 29.07 65.14 -25.52
N ILE A 56 28.12 66.00 -25.89
CA ILE A 56 26.73 65.81 -25.46
C ILE A 56 26.08 64.63 -26.20
N LEU A 57 26.40 64.41 -27.48
CA LEU A 57 25.96 63.20 -28.19
C LEU A 57 26.53 61.93 -27.56
N ILE A 58 27.80 61.95 -27.13
CA ILE A 58 28.43 60.84 -26.42
C ILE A 58 27.72 60.58 -25.08
N ILE A 59 27.42 61.61 -24.30
CA ILE A 59 26.67 61.48 -23.02
C ILE A 59 25.24 60.98 -23.28
N ALA A 60 24.58 61.47 -24.32
CA ALA A 60 23.24 61.00 -24.70
C ALA A 60 23.23 59.53 -25.14
N VAL A 61 24.30 59.05 -25.79
CA VAL A 61 24.47 57.63 -26.13
C VAL A 61 24.78 56.80 -24.88
N MET A 62 25.59 57.30 -23.94
CA MET A 62 25.86 56.60 -22.67
C MET A 62 24.63 56.51 -21.76
N GLY A 63 23.77 57.54 -21.76
CA GLY A 63 22.57 57.62 -20.92
C GLY A 63 21.41 56.70 -21.30
N VAL A 64 21.53 55.89 -22.35
CA VAL A 64 20.50 54.91 -22.80
C VAL A 64 20.74 53.52 -22.21
N SER A 65 21.78 53.34 -21.38
CA SER A 65 22.11 52.04 -20.78
C SER A 65 21.38 51.87 -19.45
N GLY A 66 20.06 51.71 -19.48
CA GLY A 66 19.35 51.14 -18.34
C GLY A 66 19.65 49.64 -18.31
N GLU A 67 20.39 49.17 -17.31
CA GLU A 67 20.53 47.74 -17.08
C GLU A 67 19.17 47.21 -16.60
N GLU A 68 18.57 46.34 -17.39
CA GLU A 68 17.38 45.55 -17.03
C GLU A 68 17.79 44.61 -15.89
N THR A 69 17.67 45.05 -14.62
CA THR A 69 18.04 44.22 -13.48
C THR A 69 16.89 43.30 -13.10
N LEU A 70 17.18 42.00 -12.97
CA LEU A 70 16.22 41.01 -12.51
C LEU A 70 15.92 41.19 -11.01
N ASP A 71 14.64 41.33 -10.65
CA ASP A 71 14.19 41.50 -9.27
C ASP A 71 13.68 40.19 -8.65
N LYS A 72 12.97 39.37 -9.42
CA LYS A 72 12.30 38.17 -8.90
C LYS A 72 12.22 37.07 -9.95
N ILE A 73 12.38 35.82 -9.49
CA ILE A 73 12.06 34.60 -10.26
C ILE A 73 11.00 33.82 -9.47
N THR A 74 9.99 33.30 -10.15
CA THR A 74 8.98 32.41 -9.55
C THR A 74 8.78 31.19 -10.43
N LEU A 75 8.79 30.01 -9.84
CA LEU A 75 8.48 28.74 -10.51
C LEU A 75 7.10 28.25 -10.11
N THR A 76 6.35 27.75 -11.08
CA THR A 76 5.02 27.18 -10.89
C THR A 76 4.94 25.79 -11.50
N ALA A 77 4.36 24.83 -10.77
CA ALA A 77 4.03 23.49 -11.24
C ALA A 77 2.93 22.89 -10.36
N ASP A 78 2.34 21.78 -10.81
CA ASP A 78 1.48 20.95 -9.95
C ASP A 78 2.38 20.07 -9.06
N THR A 79 2.42 20.41 -7.77
CA THR A 79 3.19 19.70 -6.73
C THR A 79 2.33 18.77 -5.88
N ASP A 80 1.00 18.80 -6.06
CA ASP A 80 0.06 18.00 -5.29
C ASP A 80 -0.07 16.59 -5.86
N THR A 81 0.22 16.44 -7.15
CA THR A 81 0.25 15.15 -7.85
C THR A 81 1.56 14.39 -7.62
N THR A 82 1.46 13.09 -7.30
CA THR A 82 2.58 12.14 -7.42
C THR A 82 2.66 11.58 -8.85
N TYR A 83 3.76 11.89 -9.52
CA TYR A 83 4.00 11.52 -10.91
C TYR A 83 4.60 10.11 -11.03
N ASP A 84 4.41 9.48 -12.19
CA ASP A 84 5.09 8.21 -12.49
C ASP A 84 6.53 8.46 -12.99
N ILE A 85 7.40 7.47 -12.85
CA ILE A 85 8.73 7.53 -13.45
C ILE A 85 8.62 7.73 -14.97
N ASN A 86 9.55 8.50 -15.52
CA ASN A 86 9.60 8.91 -16.94
C ASN A 86 8.43 9.79 -17.40
N GLN A 87 7.48 10.12 -16.53
CA GLN A 87 6.44 11.10 -16.82
C GLN A 87 7.07 12.50 -16.91
N LYS A 88 6.62 13.28 -17.90
CA LYS A 88 7.06 14.66 -18.10
C LYS A 88 6.27 15.59 -17.20
N VAL A 89 6.96 16.30 -16.32
CA VAL A 89 6.39 17.35 -15.46
C VAL A 89 6.67 18.70 -16.08
N LYS A 90 5.61 19.50 -16.30
CA LYS A 90 5.72 20.84 -16.86
C LYS A 90 5.87 21.85 -15.72
N ILE A 91 6.90 22.67 -15.81
CA ILE A 91 7.22 23.73 -14.86
C ILE A 91 7.35 25.02 -15.66
N THR A 92 6.75 26.10 -15.17
CA THR A 92 6.85 27.41 -15.79
C THR A 92 7.59 28.38 -14.88
N ALA A 93 8.45 29.21 -15.47
CA ALA A 93 9.14 30.28 -14.77
C ALA A 93 8.53 31.64 -15.16
N SER A 94 8.38 32.53 -14.20
CA SER A 94 8.09 33.94 -14.42
C SER A 94 9.15 34.80 -13.75
N THR A 95 9.43 35.96 -14.35
CA THR A 95 10.44 36.91 -13.91
C THR A 95 9.82 38.27 -13.62
N THR A 96 10.49 39.12 -12.85
CA THR A 96 10.16 40.55 -12.76
C THR A 96 11.44 41.33 -13.08
N PRO A 97 11.48 42.13 -14.16
CA PRO A 97 10.42 42.35 -15.16
C PRO A 97 10.07 41.10 -15.99
N ASP A 98 8.85 41.07 -16.56
CA ASP A 98 8.25 39.88 -17.20
C ASP A 98 8.94 39.45 -18.51
N ASP A 99 9.71 40.33 -19.14
CA ASP A 99 10.44 40.11 -20.39
C ASP A 99 11.89 39.65 -20.20
N TYR A 100 12.37 39.62 -18.95
CA TYR A 100 13.69 39.08 -18.62
C TYR A 100 13.80 37.60 -19.05
N SER A 101 14.87 37.23 -19.76
CA SER A 101 15.07 35.87 -20.28
C SER A 101 15.95 35.06 -19.34
N LEU A 102 15.62 33.77 -19.18
CA LEU A 102 16.38 32.84 -18.36
C LEU A 102 17.08 31.80 -19.24
N SER A 103 18.33 31.52 -18.92
CA SER A 103 19.13 30.50 -19.56
C SER A 103 18.92 29.13 -18.91
N LYS A 104 19.41 28.07 -19.56
CA LYS A 104 19.31 26.71 -19.01
C LYS A 104 20.08 26.54 -17.70
N ASP A 105 21.20 27.23 -17.55
CA ASP A 105 22.11 27.08 -16.41
C ASP A 105 21.55 27.72 -15.14
N ASP A 106 20.57 28.62 -15.30
CA ASP A 106 19.85 29.27 -14.20
C ASP A 106 18.90 28.31 -13.47
N PHE A 107 18.63 27.12 -14.01
CA PHE A 107 17.74 26.13 -13.41
C PHE A 107 18.54 25.00 -12.77
N GLN A 108 18.28 24.75 -11.50
CA GLN A 108 18.90 23.70 -10.73
C GLN A 108 17.86 22.66 -10.30
N CYS A 109 18.32 21.43 -10.18
CA CYS A 109 17.52 20.32 -9.69
C CYS A 109 18.39 19.45 -8.78
N SER A 110 17.79 18.87 -7.73
CA SER A 110 18.49 17.95 -6.84
C SER A 110 19.00 16.71 -7.58
N ASP A 111 18.19 16.16 -8.51
CA ASP A 111 18.53 15.02 -9.37
C ASP A 111 17.52 14.89 -10.51
N GLY A 112 17.81 14.13 -11.57
CA GLY A 112 16.97 13.97 -12.75
C GLY A 112 17.35 14.90 -13.91
N LYS A 113 16.51 14.96 -14.95
CA LYS A 113 16.81 15.64 -16.21
C LYS A 113 15.83 16.79 -16.47
N LEU A 114 16.40 17.99 -16.65
CA LEU A 114 15.70 19.19 -17.09
C LEU A 114 15.89 19.44 -18.59
N LYS A 115 14.78 19.68 -19.29
CA LYS A 115 14.76 20.26 -20.63
C LYS A 115 14.17 21.66 -20.52
N VAL A 116 15.01 22.67 -20.70
CA VAL A 116 14.65 24.09 -20.56
C VAL A 116 14.50 24.70 -21.96
N SER A 117 13.43 25.45 -22.14
CA SER A 117 13.17 26.30 -23.30
C SER A 117 12.71 27.66 -22.78
N ASP A 118 13.68 28.52 -22.42
CA ASP A 118 13.46 29.78 -21.72
C ASP A 118 12.58 29.56 -20.47
N LYS A 119 11.37 30.12 -20.41
CA LYS A 119 10.45 30.00 -19.27
C LYS A 119 9.69 28.68 -19.17
N ASN A 120 9.86 27.78 -20.13
CA ASN A 120 9.21 26.47 -20.14
C ASN A 120 10.22 25.37 -19.80
N ILE A 121 10.00 24.70 -18.68
CA ILE A 121 10.88 23.66 -18.17
C ILE A 121 10.11 22.34 -18.13
N ILE A 122 10.72 21.28 -18.67
CA ILE A 122 10.21 19.92 -18.57
C ILE A 122 11.17 19.12 -17.71
N PHE A 123 10.68 18.68 -16.56
CA PHE A 123 11.37 17.76 -15.68
C PHE A 123 10.99 16.31 -16.00
N THR A 124 11.99 15.42 -15.96
CA THR A 124 11.85 13.97 -16.13
C THR A 124 12.89 13.24 -15.29
N THR A 125 12.50 12.13 -14.67
CA THR A 125 13.41 11.24 -13.93
C THR A 125 13.01 9.79 -14.18
N SER A 126 13.97 8.87 -14.14
CA SER A 126 13.72 7.42 -14.24
C SER A 126 13.71 6.73 -12.88
N GLN A 127 13.81 7.48 -11.79
CA GLN A 127 13.86 6.97 -10.43
C GLN A 127 12.71 7.56 -9.61
N ALA A 128 12.19 6.75 -8.69
CA ALA A 128 11.23 7.22 -7.69
C ALA A 128 11.96 8.04 -6.62
N GLY A 129 11.33 9.10 -6.14
CA GLY A 129 11.91 9.99 -5.14
C GLY A 129 11.21 11.34 -5.07
N SER A 130 11.75 12.20 -4.22
CA SER A 130 11.32 13.59 -4.09
C SER A 130 12.42 14.50 -4.64
N TYR A 131 12.05 15.34 -5.60
CA TYR A 131 13.00 16.14 -6.38
C TYR A 131 12.74 17.63 -6.17
N THR A 132 13.77 18.36 -5.74
CA THR A 132 13.68 19.80 -5.53
C THR A 132 14.22 20.53 -6.75
N ILE A 133 13.43 21.46 -7.30
CA ILE A 133 13.78 22.28 -8.47
C ILE A 133 13.69 23.75 -8.07
N TRP A 134 14.71 24.52 -8.43
CA TRP A 134 14.77 25.96 -8.21
C TRP A 134 15.53 26.64 -9.33
N ALA A 135 15.45 27.96 -9.39
CA ALA A 135 16.25 28.77 -10.29
C ALA A 135 17.06 29.81 -9.50
N GLU A 136 18.24 30.14 -10.01
CA GLU A 136 19.15 31.13 -9.47
C GLU A 136 19.87 31.83 -10.62
N HIS A 137 19.76 33.16 -10.66
CA HIS A 137 20.44 34.02 -11.63
C HIS A 137 20.88 35.31 -10.94
N ASP A 138 22.13 35.72 -11.11
CA ASP A 138 22.71 36.95 -10.50
C ASP A 138 22.42 37.12 -9.00
N GLY A 139 22.40 36.00 -8.26
CA GLY A 139 22.12 35.96 -6.82
C GLY A 139 20.64 36.03 -6.43
N ILE A 140 19.73 36.21 -7.39
CA ILE A 140 18.28 36.14 -7.19
C ILE A 140 17.82 34.69 -7.28
N LYS A 141 17.16 34.21 -6.22
CA LYS A 141 16.67 32.83 -6.11
C LYS A 141 15.15 32.77 -6.24
N SER A 142 14.66 31.76 -6.94
CA SER A 142 13.24 31.45 -7.00
C SER A 142 12.75 30.73 -5.73
N ASN A 143 11.44 30.53 -5.63
CA ASN A 143 10.88 29.50 -4.77
C ASN A 143 11.40 28.10 -5.17
N LYS A 144 11.40 27.19 -4.20
CA LYS A 144 11.72 25.77 -4.41
C LYS A 144 10.44 25.00 -4.65
N LEU A 145 10.40 24.24 -5.74
CA LEU A 145 9.33 23.29 -6.03
C LEU A 145 9.78 21.88 -5.67
N THR A 146 8.91 21.13 -5.03
CA THR A 146 9.14 19.71 -4.69
C THR A 146 8.22 18.85 -5.53
N ILE A 147 8.80 18.00 -6.37
CA ILE A 147 8.08 17.08 -7.25
C ILE A 147 8.27 15.65 -6.71
N ASN A 148 7.16 14.99 -6.40
CA ASN A 148 7.16 13.61 -5.93
C ASN A 148 6.93 12.67 -7.12
N VAL A 149 7.80 11.68 -7.25
CA VAL A 149 7.75 10.67 -8.31
C VAL A 149 7.80 9.29 -7.69
N GLU A 150 6.93 8.41 -8.15
CA GLU A 150 6.88 7.01 -7.74
C GLU A 150 6.98 6.09 -8.96
N ASP A 151 7.46 4.87 -8.76
CA ASP A 151 7.43 3.84 -9.80
C ASP A 151 6.11 3.08 -9.67
N LYS A 152 5.07 3.57 -10.34
CA LYS A 152 3.71 3.02 -10.22
C LYS A 152 3.66 1.58 -10.71
N ALA A 153 4.46 1.24 -11.73
CA ALA A 153 4.55 -0.11 -12.25
C ALA A 153 5.18 -1.07 -11.23
N ALA A 154 6.28 -0.67 -10.58
CA ALA A 154 6.91 -1.48 -9.54
C ALA A 154 6.01 -1.64 -8.30
N ILE A 155 5.31 -0.57 -7.89
CA ILE A 155 4.34 -0.63 -6.79
C ILE A 155 3.21 -1.59 -7.14
N ALA A 156 2.57 -1.43 -8.31
CA ALA A 156 1.50 -2.31 -8.75
C ALA A 156 1.95 -3.78 -8.89
N LYS A 157 3.18 -4.02 -9.37
CA LYS A 157 3.76 -5.36 -9.45
C LYS A 157 3.97 -5.97 -8.06
N LYS A 158 4.54 -5.21 -7.12
CA LYS A 158 4.77 -5.66 -5.75
C LYS A 158 3.45 -5.96 -5.03
N ASP A 159 2.45 -5.09 -5.20
CA ASP A 159 1.11 -5.28 -4.62
C ASP A 159 0.43 -6.53 -5.20
N ALA A 160 0.57 -6.77 -6.50
CA ALA A 160 0.05 -7.97 -7.15
C ALA A 160 0.77 -9.25 -6.67
N GLU A 161 2.10 -9.21 -6.52
CA GLU A 161 2.89 -10.31 -5.98
C GLU A 161 2.53 -10.62 -4.53
N GLU A 162 2.38 -9.59 -3.67
CA GLU A 162 1.97 -9.76 -2.28
C GLU A 162 0.55 -10.31 -2.17
N LYS A 163 -0.38 -9.82 -3.00
CA LYS A 163 -1.75 -10.35 -3.06
C LYS A 163 -1.76 -11.81 -3.50
N ALA A 164 -1.03 -12.16 -4.56
CA ALA A 164 -0.93 -13.53 -5.04
C ALA A 164 -0.29 -14.46 -3.99
N GLN A 165 0.73 -13.99 -3.25
CA GLN A 165 1.36 -14.74 -2.17
C GLN A 165 0.38 -14.98 -1.01
N LYS A 166 -0.37 -13.96 -0.57
CA LYS A 166 -1.39 -14.10 0.48
C LYS A 166 -2.50 -15.05 0.08
N GLU A 167 -2.99 -14.96 -1.16
CA GLU A 167 -4.00 -15.88 -1.70
C GLU A 167 -3.49 -17.32 -1.76
N ALA A 168 -2.23 -17.53 -2.17
CA ALA A 168 -1.61 -18.84 -2.19
C ALA A 168 -1.42 -19.43 -0.77
N GLU A 169 -0.98 -18.60 0.19
CA GLU A 169 -0.82 -19.00 1.59
C GLU A 169 -2.17 -19.35 2.24
N GLU A 170 -3.21 -18.53 2.02
CA GLU A 170 -4.55 -18.81 2.54
C GLU A 170 -5.12 -20.09 1.96
N LYS A 171 -4.95 -20.32 0.64
CA LYS A 171 -5.38 -21.56 0.00
C LYS A 171 -4.64 -22.77 0.56
N ALA A 172 -3.32 -22.69 0.73
CA ALA A 172 -2.53 -23.77 1.30
C ALA A 172 -2.93 -24.07 2.76
N LYS A 173 -3.22 -23.04 3.56
CA LYS A 173 -3.70 -23.20 4.93
C LYS A 173 -5.07 -23.86 4.97
N LYS A 174 -6.02 -23.44 4.13
CA LYS A 174 -7.36 -24.05 4.04
C LYS A 174 -7.28 -25.51 3.60
N GLU A 175 -6.45 -25.82 2.61
CA GLU A 175 -6.26 -27.20 2.14
C GLU A 175 -5.62 -28.08 3.23
N ALA A 176 -4.65 -27.56 3.99
CA ALA A 176 -4.05 -28.26 5.12
C ALA A 176 -5.04 -28.49 6.27
N GLU A 177 -5.88 -27.49 6.59
CA GLU A 177 -6.92 -27.58 7.61
C GLU A 177 -8.02 -28.59 7.21
N GLU A 178 -8.47 -28.56 5.96
CA GLU A 178 -9.45 -29.52 5.44
C GLU A 178 -8.89 -30.95 5.47
N LYS A 179 -7.64 -31.15 5.05
CA LYS A 179 -6.99 -32.46 5.11
C LYS A 179 -6.86 -32.96 6.55
N ALA A 180 -6.44 -32.10 7.48
CA ALA A 180 -6.35 -32.46 8.90
C ALA A 180 -7.73 -32.79 9.50
N ALA A 181 -8.78 -32.06 9.12
CA ALA A 181 -10.15 -32.34 9.56
C ALA A 181 -10.68 -33.66 8.98
N GLN A 182 -10.40 -33.96 7.71
CA GLN A 182 -10.75 -35.24 7.08
C GLN A 182 -10.01 -36.41 7.73
N GLU A 183 -8.71 -36.27 8.02
CA GLU A 183 -7.92 -37.30 8.70
C GLU A 183 -8.43 -37.54 10.14
N ALA A 184 -8.76 -36.47 10.88
CA ALA A 184 -9.34 -36.57 12.21
C ALA A 184 -10.72 -37.26 12.20
N ALA A 185 -11.58 -36.89 11.25
CA ALA A 185 -12.90 -37.51 11.08
C ALA A 185 -12.79 -39.00 10.71
N ALA A 186 -11.85 -39.36 9.82
CA ALA A 186 -11.59 -40.75 9.45
C ALA A 186 -11.06 -41.56 10.65
N ALA A 187 -10.14 -41.00 11.44
CA ALA A 187 -9.63 -41.65 12.65
C ALA A 187 -10.73 -41.85 13.70
N GLN A 188 -11.62 -40.88 13.89
CA GLN A 188 -12.76 -40.99 14.81
C GLN A 188 -13.76 -42.06 14.33
N ALA A 189 -14.09 -42.08 13.03
CA ALA A 189 -14.98 -43.10 12.46
C ALA A 189 -14.40 -44.52 12.59
N GLN A 190 -13.09 -44.67 12.40
CA GLN A 190 -12.41 -45.95 12.58
C GLN A 190 -12.44 -46.41 14.06
N ALA A 191 -12.14 -45.51 15.00
CA ALA A 191 -12.20 -45.81 16.43
C ALA A 191 -13.62 -46.19 16.89
N GLU A 192 -14.65 -45.50 16.37
CA GLU A 192 -16.04 -45.82 16.67
C GLU A 192 -16.46 -47.18 16.10
N ALA A 193 -16.07 -47.48 14.85
CA ALA A 193 -16.33 -48.79 14.25
C ALA A 193 -15.66 -49.93 15.02
N GLU A 194 -14.43 -49.73 15.50
CA GLU A 194 -13.69 -50.72 16.29
C GLU A 194 -14.34 -50.92 17.68
N ALA A 195 -14.76 -49.84 18.33
CA ALA A 195 -15.49 -49.91 19.60
C ALA A 195 -16.84 -50.65 19.46
N GLN A 196 -17.59 -50.39 18.37
CA GLN A 196 -18.84 -51.08 18.08
C GLN A 196 -18.61 -52.57 17.79
N ALA A 197 -17.56 -52.91 17.02
CA ALA A 197 -17.19 -54.30 16.76
C ALA A 197 -16.80 -55.05 18.05
N ALA A 198 -16.02 -54.40 18.93
CA ALA A 198 -15.65 -54.97 20.22
C ALA A 198 -16.88 -55.19 21.13
N ALA A 199 -17.80 -54.23 21.19
CA ALA A 199 -19.03 -54.35 21.96
C ALA A 199 -19.94 -55.48 21.43
N GLN A 200 -20.07 -55.62 20.11
CA GLN A 200 -20.82 -56.73 19.50
C GLN A 200 -20.17 -58.08 19.79
N ALA A 201 -18.83 -58.17 19.71
CA ALA A 201 -18.11 -59.41 20.03
C ALA A 201 -18.30 -59.81 21.51
N GLN A 202 -18.26 -58.85 22.44
CA GLN A 202 -18.53 -59.10 23.86
C GLN A 202 -19.98 -59.57 24.09
N ALA A 203 -20.97 -58.91 23.49
CA ALA A 203 -22.37 -59.30 23.61
C ALA A 203 -22.63 -60.71 23.06
N GLN A 204 -22.00 -61.08 21.95
CA GLN A 204 -22.07 -62.45 21.41
C GLN A 204 -21.42 -63.49 22.33
N ALA A 205 -20.26 -63.16 22.93
CA ALA A 205 -19.59 -64.05 23.88
C ALA A 205 -20.42 -64.26 25.15
N GLU A 206 -21.01 -63.21 25.72
CA GLU A 206 -21.92 -63.32 26.87
C GLU A 206 -23.17 -64.14 26.53
N ALA A 207 -23.79 -63.92 25.36
CA ALA A 207 -24.95 -64.71 24.94
C ALA A 207 -24.61 -66.20 24.79
N GLN A 208 -23.42 -66.53 24.26
CA GLN A 208 -22.95 -67.92 24.18
C GLN A 208 -22.70 -68.52 25.57
N GLN A 209 -22.08 -67.78 26.50
CA GLN A 209 -21.87 -68.24 27.88
C GLN A 209 -23.19 -68.49 28.60
N GLN A 210 -24.18 -67.60 28.45
CA GLN A 210 -25.51 -67.79 29.03
C GLN A 210 -26.22 -69.01 28.42
N ALA A 211 -26.12 -69.22 27.11
CA ALA A 211 -26.70 -70.40 26.45
C ALA A 211 -26.06 -71.71 26.94
N GLN A 212 -24.74 -71.72 27.15
CA GLN A 212 -24.00 -72.86 27.72
C GLN A 212 -24.36 -73.10 29.20
N ALA A 213 -24.46 -72.04 30.00
CA ALA A 213 -24.88 -72.13 31.39
C ALA A 213 -26.33 -72.64 31.52
N ALA A 214 -27.24 -72.20 30.63
CA ALA A 214 -28.60 -72.69 30.58
C ALA A 214 -28.67 -74.19 30.22
N THR A 215 -27.88 -74.65 29.25
CA THR A 215 -27.80 -76.08 28.91
C THR A 215 -27.22 -76.92 30.06
N GLN A 216 -26.18 -76.45 30.74
CA GLN A 216 -25.64 -77.14 31.92
C GLN A 216 -26.61 -77.14 33.11
N ALA A 217 -27.35 -76.04 33.34
CA ALA A 217 -28.38 -75.99 34.38
C ALA A 217 -29.52 -76.98 34.09
N GLN A 218 -29.89 -77.16 32.81
CA GLN A 218 -30.91 -78.12 32.40
C GLN A 218 -30.44 -79.57 32.58
N GLN A 219 -29.16 -79.86 32.34
CA GLN A 219 -28.56 -81.17 32.64
C GLN A 219 -28.44 -81.43 34.16
N ASN A 220 -28.12 -80.42 34.97
CA ASN A 220 -28.09 -80.55 36.44
C ASN A 220 -29.49 -80.71 37.08
N ASN A 221 -30.56 -80.27 36.38
CA ASN A 221 -31.95 -80.48 36.80
C ASN A 221 -32.54 -81.82 36.31
N ASP A 222 -31.71 -82.74 35.83
CA ASP A 222 -32.14 -84.07 35.38
C ASP A 222 -31.72 -85.17 36.37
N PRO A 223 -32.44 -85.32 37.50
CA PRO A 223 -32.03 -86.19 38.59
C PRO A 223 -32.03 -87.65 38.18
N THR A 224 -31.04 -88.40 38.67
CA THR A 224 -30.99 -89.85 38.47
C THR A 224 -32.12 -90.54 39.23
N VAL A 225 -32.88 -91.35 38.52
CA VAL A 225 -33.95 -92.20 39.02
C VAL A 225 -33.70 -93.66 38.60
N TYR A 226 -34.45 -94.58 39.19
CA TYR A 226 -34.17 -96.01 39.05
C TYR A 226 -35.40 -96.77 38.58
N ILE A 227 -35.23 -97.65 37.60
CA ILE A 227 -36.27 -98.57 37.13
C ILE A 227 -35.90 -100.03 37.43
N THR A 228 -36.89 -100.91 37.35
CA THR A 228 -36.72 -102.36 37.48
C THR A 228 -36.91 -103.02 36.11
N ASN A 229 -36.27 -104.17 35.86
CA ASN A 229 -36.29 -104.82 34.54
C ASN A 229 -37.70 -105.21 34.04
N THR A 230 -38.68 -105.38 34.94
CA THR A 230 -40.03 -105.84 34.62
C THR A 230 -41.14 -104.86 35.05
N GLY A 231 -40.80 -103.70 35.61
CA GLY A 231 -41.76 -102.77 36.22
C GLY A 231 -42.06 -101.55 35.37
N GLY A 232 -43.33 -101.14 35.32
CA GLY A 232 -43.78 -99.93 34.60
C GLY A 232 -43.63 -98.61 35.37
N LYS A 233 -42.83 -98.59 36.46
CA LYS A 233 -42.66 -97.42 37.33
C LYS A 233 -41.20 -97.09 37.59
N TYR A 234 -40.91 -95.80 37.76
CA TYR A 234 -39.60 -95.31 38.22
C TYR A 234 -39.63 -94.96 39.72
N HIS A 235 -38.44 -95.01 40.34
CA HIS A 235 -38.24 -95.01 41.78
C HIS A 235 -37.07 -94.10 42.19
N ARG A 236 -37.06 -93.70 43.47
CA ARG A 236 -35.91 -93.06 44.13
C ARG A 236 -34.97 -94.12 44.67
N ALA A 237 -33.67 -93.82 44.75
CA ALA A 237 -32.67 -94.67 45.41
C ALA A 237 -33.17 -95.18 46.77
N GLY A 238 -33.00 -96.48 47.05
CA GLY A 238 -33.39 -97.10 48.33
C GLY A 238 -34.86 -97.52 48.44
N CYS A 239 -35.66 -97.42 47.38
CA CYS A 239 -37.05 -97.92 47.40
C CYS A 239 -37.10 -99.44 47.62
N ARG A 240 -38.08 -99.91 48.41
CA ARG A 240 -38.25 -101.34 48.74
C ARG A 240 -38.42 -102.26 47.51
N PHE A 241 -38.88 -101.70 46.39
CA PHE A 241 -39.12 -102.42 45.14
C PHE A 241 -37.87 -102.56 44.24
N LEU A 242 -36.78 -101.84 44.56
CA LEU A 242 -35.52 -101.90 43.82
C LEU A 242 -34.57 -103.02 44.30
N LYS A 243 -34.96 -103.81 45.33
CA LYS A 243 -34.09 -104.80 45.97
C LYS A 243 -33.54 -105.90 45.04
N GLN A 244 -34.27 -106.21 43.97
CA GLN A 244 -33.93 -107.30 43.04
C GLN A 244 -33.42 -106.79 41.68
N SER A 245 -33.69 -105.53 41.33
CA SER A 245 -33.30 -104.92 40.06
C SER A 245 -33.22 -103.40 40.25
N GLN A 246 -32.09 -102.81 39.85
CA GLN A 246 -31.86 -101.37 39.94
C GLN A 246 -31.08 -100.93 38.69
N ILE A 247 -31.76 -100.23 37.77
CA ILE A 247 -31.16 -99.69 36.56
C ILE A 247 -31.23 -98.16 36.65
N GLU A 248 -30.06 -97.53 36.62
CA GLU A 248 -29.91 -96.08 36.65
C GLU A 248 -30.34 -95.45 35.32
N LYS A 249 -31.20 -94.44 35.42
CA LYS A 249 -31.71 -93.65 34.30
C LYS A 249 -31.87 -92.19 34.71
N HIS A 250 -31.82 -91.28 33.76
CA HIS A 250 -32.19 -89.89 34.01
C HIS A 250 -33.71 -89.71 34.00
N LEU A 251 -34.22 -88.79 34.83
CA LEU A 251 -35.65 -88.51 34.93
C LEU A 251 -36.24 -88.13 33.56
N SER A 252 -35.51 -87.36 32.76
CA SER A 252 -35.90 -86.98 31.41
C SER A 252 -36.13 -88.17 30.46
N GLU A 253 -35.36 -89.26 30.62
CA GLU A 253 -35.47 -90.47 29.79
C GLU A 253 -36.69 -91.33 30.16
N VAL A 254 -37.10 -91.32 31.43
CA VAL A 254 -38.18 -92.19 31.93
C VAL A 254 -39.53 -91.48 32.06
N LYS A 255 -39.53 -90.15 32.17
CA LYS A 255 -40.73 -89.32 32.29
C LYS A 255 -41.55 -89.38 30.98
N GLY A 256 -42.81 -89.79 31.08
CA GLY A 256 -43.69 -90.04 29.93
C GLY A 256 -43.72 -91.48 29.44
N VAL A 257 -42.73 -92.30 29.82
CA VAL A 257 -42.67 -93.74 29.49
C VAL A 257 -43.02 -94.62 30.69
N TYR A 258 -42.56 -94.24 31.90
CA TYR A 258 -42.80 -94.94 33.16
C TYR A 258 -43.57 -94.05 34.14
N GLY A 259 -44.42 -94.67 34.98
CA GLY A 259 -45.17 -93.94 36.01
C GLY A 259 -44.37 -93.72 37.30
N PRO A 260 -44.63 -92.67 38.08
CA PRO A 260 -43.97 -92.47 39.38
C PRO A 260 -44.42 -93.51 40.43
N CYS A 261 -43.48 -93.99 41.23
CA CYS A 261 -43.82 -94.85 42.36
C CYS A 261 -44.39 -94.05 43.53
N GLY A 262 -45.68 -94.24 43.84
CA GLY A 262 -46.35 -93.59 44.98
C GLY A 262 -45.89 -94.01 46.38
N VAL A 263 -44.98 -94.98 46.50
CA VAL A 263 -44.42 -95.42 47.79
C VAL A 263 -43.14 -94.66 48.15
N CYS A 264 -42.28 -94.38 47.17
CA CYS A 264 -41.04 -93.64 47.40
C CYS A 264 -41.07 -92.19 46.90
N ASN A 265 -42.17 -91.77 46.25
CA ASN A 265 -42.39 -90.40 45.75
C ASN A 265 -41.14 -89.82 45.08
N PRO A 266 -40.68 -90.42 43.95
CA PRO A 266 -39.51 -89.93 43.24
C PRO A 266 -39.73 -88.51 42.69
N PRO A 267 -38.65 -87.75 42.41
CA PRO A 267 -38.75 -86.43 41.76
C PRO A 267 -39.47 -86.56 40.42
N GLN A 268 -40.30 -85.56 40.07
CA GLN A 268 -41.16 -85.56 38.87
C GLN A 268 -40.93 -84.36 38.00
#